data_AF-A0A969CS19-F1
#
_entry.id   AF-A0A969CS19-F1
#
_cell.length_a   1.000
_cell.length_b   1.000
_cell.length_c   1.000
_cell.angle_alpha   90.00
_cell.angle_beta   90.00
_cell.angle_gamma   90.00
#
_symmetry.space_group_name_H-M   'P 1'
#
loop_
_entity.id
_entity.type
_entity.pdbx_description
1 polymer ?
#
loop_
_entity_poly.entity_id
_entity_poly.type
_entity_poly.pdbx_seq_one_letter_code
_entity_poly.pdbx_strand_id
1 'polypeptide(L)'
;TDILDRSKGIFDFGNGRTLDSPELALTYWERGASYPYKSHDLWFLTEDIRWGYFEPDLDTKALIDQVNREDLWQEAAKAIGQEAMIPKSTSRGVETFFDGVKFDPEQPEEYLKNLAIKKVTV
;
A
#
# COMPACT_ATOMS: atom_id res chain seq x y z
N THR A 1 -1.84 10.94 -27.65
CA THR A 1 -2.76 11.05 -26.50
C THR A 1 -1.98 10.68 -25.26
N ASP A 2 -2.05 11.49 -24.20
CA ASP A 2 -1.29 11.35 -22.94
C ASP A 2 -1.31 9.91 -22.36
N ILE A 3 -2.40 9.17 -22.57
CA ILE A 3 -2.60 7.80 -22.04
C ILE A 3 -1.49 6.81 -22.44
N LEU A 4 -1.02 6.82 -23.71
CA LEU A 4 -0.02 5.83 -24.16
C LEU A 4 1.33 6.05 -23.48
N ASP A 5 1.75 7.30 -23.36
CA ASP A 5 3.03 7.64 -22.74
C ASP A 5 2.99 7.30 -21.24
N ARG A 6 1.89 7.65 -20.56
CA ARG A 6 1.67 7.28 -19.15
C ARG A 6 1.70 5.77 -18.91
N SER A 7 1.09 4.99 -19.81
CA SER A 7 1.12 3.52 -19.72
C SER A 7 2.52 2.91 -19.87
N LYS A 8 3.46 3.67 -20.42
CA LYS A 8 4.88 3.28 -20.57
C LYS A 8 5.77 3.87 -19.48
N GLY A 9 5.21 4.63 -18.53
CA GLY A 9 6.00 5.35 -17.52
C GLY A 9 6.65 6.63 -18.04
N ILE A 10 6.16 7.17 -19.16
CA ILE A 10 6.59 8.46 -19.71
C ILE A 10 5.56 9.51 -19.27
N PHE A 11 6.01 10.46 -18.46
CA PHE A 11 5.18 11.47 -17.83
C PHE A 11 5.59 12.87 -18.29
N ASP A 12 4.66 13.59 -18.91
CA ASP A 12 4.72 15.04 -18.99
C ASP A 12 3.84 15.62 -17.87
N PHE A 13 4.48 16.26 -16.88
CA PHE A 13 3.79 16.90 -15.76
C PHE A 13 3.41 18.36 -16.07
N GLY A 14 3.73 18.86 -17.27
CA GLY A 14 3.65 20.27 -17.62
C GLY A 14 4.75 21.11 -16.97
N ASN A 15 4.70 22.43 -17.19
CA ASN A 15 5.67 23.38 -16.65
C ASN A 15 7.15 22.99 -16.91
N GLY A 16 7.44 22.40 -18.08
CA GLY A 16 8.77 21.94 -18.48
C GLY A 16 9.30 20.72 -17.71
N ARG A 17 8.47 20.04 -16.91
CA ARG A 17 8.85 18.86 -16.15
C ARG A 17 8.39 17.59 -16.83
N THR A 18 9.36 16.82 -17.32
CA THR A 18 9.14 15.49 -17.88
C THR A 18 9.90 14.44 -17.08
N LEU A 19 9.36 13.23 -17.00
CA LEU A 19 9.98 12.08 -16.37
C LEU A 19 9.79 10.85 -17.25
N ASP A 20 10.88 10.15 -17.56
CA ASP A 20 10.85 8.83 -18.18
C ASP A 20 11.29 7.81 -17.11
N SER A 21 10.32 7.10 -16.55
CA SER A 21 10.49 6.18 -15.42
C SER A 21 9.51 5.00 -15.56
N PRO A 22 9.91 3.96 -16.31
CA PRO A 22 9.09 2.76 -16.49
C PRO A 22 8.72 2.08 -15.16
N GLU A 23 9.54 2.19 -14.11
CA GLU A 23 9.21 1.62 -12.79
C GLU A 23 7.98 2.24 -12.10
N LEU A 24 7.61 3.47 -12.48
CA LEU A 24 6.42 4.18 -12.00
C LEU A 24 5.20 3.96 -12.91
N ALA A 25 5.35 3.22 -14.01
CA ALA A 25 4.21 2.83 -14.83
C ALA A 25 3.20 2.01 -14.01
N LEU A 26 1.93 2.17 -14.36
CA LEU A 26 0.85 1.43 -13.71
C LEU A 26 1.09 -0.07 -13.85
N THR A 27 1.18 -0.76 -12.71
CA THR A 27 1.51 -2.18 -12.63
C THR A 27 0.33 -2.96 -12.12
N TYR A 28 -0.04 -4.03 -12.82
CA TYR A 28 -1.22 -4.84 -12.53
C TYR A 28 -0.92 -6.26 -12.03
N TRP A 29 0.32 -6.73 -12.22
CA TRP A 29 0.69 -8.12 -11.91
C TRP A 29 2.02 -8.24 -11.18
N GLU A 30 3.07 -7.63 -11.74
CA GLU A 30 4.41 -7.70 -11.18
C GLU A 30 4.50 -7.06 -9.80
N ARG A 31 5.60 -7.37 -9.08
CA ARG A 31 5.92 -6.79 -7.76
C ARG A 31 4.82 -6.99 -6.70
N GLY A 32 4.00 -8.03 -6.87
CA GLY A 32 2.89 -8.34 -5.97
C GLY A 32 1.71 -7.37 -6.08
N ALA A 33 1.59 -6.61 -7.17
CA ALA A 33 0.59 -5.56 -7.33
C ALA A 33 -0.87 -6.05 -7.15
N SER A 34 -1.16 -7.30 -7.50
CA SER A 34 -2.50 -7.87 -7.35
C SER A 34 -2.77 -8.46 -5.97
N TYR A 35 -1.74 -8.85 -5.20
CA TYR A 35 -1.93 -9.51 -3.91
C TYR A 35 -2.37 -8.47 -2.86
N PRO A 36 -3.50 -8.70 -2.15
CA PRO A 36 -4.02 -7.72 -1.21
C PRO A 36 -3.31 -7.83 0.15
N TYR A 37 -2.12 -7.25 0.27
CA TYR A 37 -1.34 -7.25 1.51
C TYR A 37 -2.13 -6.65 2.68
N LYS A 38 -2.28 -7.39 3.77
CA LYS A 38 -2.89 -6.90 5.02
C LYS A 38 -2.15 -5.70 5.60
N SER A 39 -0.84 -5.60 5.37
CA SER A 39 -0.05 -4.42 5.79
C SER A 39 -0.49 -3.13 5.08
N HIS A 40 -1.04 -3.21 3.88
CA HIS A 40 -1.56 -2.02 3.16
C HIS A 40 -2.92 -1.61 3.69
N ASP A 41 -3.81 -2.57 3.98
CA ASP A 41 -5.08 -2.29 4.66
C ASP A 41 -4.83 -1.62 6.01
N LEU A 42 -3.84 -2.11 6.77
CA LEU A 42 -3.42 -1.49 8.03
C LEU A 42 -2.95 -0.05 7.84
N TRP A 43 -2.16 0.23 6.81
CA TRP A 43 -1.73 1.60 6.53
C TRP A 43 -2.91 2.52 6.22
N PHE A 44 -3.89 2.07 5.41
CA PHE A 44 -5.10 2.85 5.13
C PHE A 44 -5.88 3.18 6.40
N LEU A 45 -6.15 2.19 7.25
CA LEU A 45 -6.83 2.42 8.53
C LEU A 45 -6.01 3.31 9.47
N THR A 46 -4.69 3.17 9.46
CA THR A 46 -3.78 4.02 10.25
C THR A 46 -3.83 5.47 9.79
N GLU A 47 -3.88 5.74 8.48
CA GLU A 47 -4.10 7.10 7.95
C GLU A 47 -5.50 7.64 8.24
N ASP A 48 -6.53 6.80 8.23
CA ASP A 48 -7.87 7.23 8.64
C ASP A 48 -7.91 7.63 10.12
N ILE A 49 -7.20 6.89 10.99
CA ILE A 49 -6.97 7.27 12.39
C ILE A 49 -6.18 8.57 12.47
N ARG A 50 -5.10 8.72 11.68
CA ARG A 50 -4.27 9.94 11.64
C ARG A 50 -5.13 11.18 11.43
N TRP A 51 -6.13 11.10 10.56
CA TRP A 51 -7.02 12.20 10.20
C TRP A 51 -8.31 12.27 11.03
N GLY A 52 -8.52 11.34 11.96
CA GLY A 52 -9.67 11.33 12.86
C GLY A 52 -10.97 10.85 12.22
N TYR A 53 -10.90 10.04 11.17
CA TYR A 53 -12.06 9.34 10.62
C TYR A 53 -12.42 8.09 11.42
N PHE A 54 -11.42 7.47 12.06
CA PHE A 54 -11.60 6.41 13.04
C PHE A 54 -10.95 6.79 14.37
N GLU A 55 -11.50 6.22 15.45
CA GLU A 55 -10.95 6.37 16.78
C GLU A 55 -9.59 5.64 16.90
N PRO A 56 -8.62 6.20 17.67
CA PRO A 56 -7.30 5.59 17.82
C PRO A 56 -7.29 4.20 18.49
N ASP A 57 -8.38 3.81 19.18
CA ASP A 57 -8.53 2.50 19.81
C ASP A 57 -9.26 1.47 18.93
N LEU A 58 -9.51 1.79 17.66
CA LEU A 58 -10.06 0.84 16.70
C LEU A 58 -9.19 -0.42 16.62
N ASP A 59 -9.81 -1.59 16.80
CA ASP A 59 -9.17 -2.88 16.56
C ASP A 59 -9.01 -3.14 15.05
N THR A 60 -8.01 -2.48 14.46
CA THR A 60 -7.69 -2.55 13.04
C THR A 60 -7.38 -3.99 12.62
N LYS A 61 -6.73 -4.77 13.48
CA LYS A 61 -6.40 -6.16 13.20
C LYS A 61 -7.67 -7.00 13.02
N ALA A 62 -8.62 -6.91 13.95
CA ALA A 62 -9.87 -7.66 13.86
C ALA A 62 -10.66 -7.26 12.60
N LEU A 63 -10.73 -5.97 12.28
CA LEU A 63 -11.42 -5.48 11.08
C LEU A 63 -10.76 -6.01 9.79
N ILE A 64 -9.43 -5.92 9.69
CA ILE A 64 -8.68 -6.42 8.53
C ILE A 64 -8.85 -7.93 8.39
N ASP A 65 -8.78 -8.69 9.49
CA ASP A 65 -8.96 -10.15 9.46
C ASP A 65 -10.38 -10.56 9.01
N GLN A 66 -11.38 -9.71 9.21
CA GLN A 66 -12.75 -9.93 8.73
C GLN A 66 -12.93 -9.57 7.24
N VAL A 67 -12.25 -8.53 6.75
CA VAL A 67 -12.49 -7.95 5.42
C VAL A 67 -11.50 -8.45 4.37
N ASN A 68 -10.21 -8.50 4.70
CA ASN A 68 -9.18 -8.88 3.76
C ASN A 68 -9.24 -10.38 3.46
N ARG A 69 -9.45 -10.72 2.19
CA ARG A 69 -9.54 -12.10 1.69
C ARG A 69 -8.34 -12.51 0.85
N GLU A 70 -7.14 -12.19 1.32
CA GLU A 70 -5.89 -12.65 0.70
C GLU A 70 -5.81 -14.19 0.59
N ASP A 71 -6.49 -14.91 1.49
CA ASP A 71 -6.65 -16.37 1.43
C ASP A 71 -7.30 -16.82 0.11
N LEU A 72 -8.38 -16.16 -0.32
CA LEU A 72 -9.04 -16.46 -1.59
C LEU A 72 -8.16 -16.11 -2.78
N TRP A 73 -7.36 -15.04 -2.68
CA TRP A 73 -6.39 -14.71 -3.71
C TRP A 73 -5.35 -15.82 -3.85
N GLN A 74 -4.83 -16.35 -2.74
CA GLN A 74 -3.89 -17.47 -2.76
C GLN A 74 -4.52 -18.75 -3.33
N GLU A 75 -5.75 -19.07 -2.97
CA GLU A 75 -6.49 -20.20 -3.53
C GLU A 75 -6.65 -20.07 -5.05
N ALA A 76 -7.05 -18.89 -5.53
CA ALA A 76 -7.17 -18.62 -6.96
C ALA A 76 -5.82 -18.71 -7.67
N ALA A 77 -4.75 -18.15 -7.10
CA ALA A 77 -3.41 -18.22 -7.67
C ALA A 77 -2.93 -19.67 -7.82
N LYS A 78 -3.18 -20.53 -6.82
CA LYS A 78 -2.92 -21.98 -6.91
C LYS A 78 -3.75 -22.64 -8.00
N ALA A 79 -5.04 -22.33 -8.08
CA ALA A 79 -5.94 -22.92 -9.07
C ALA A 79 -5.52 -22.62 -10.52
N ILE A 80 -4.83 -21.50 -10.77
CA ILE A 80 -4.33 -21.11 -12.09
C ILE A 80 -2.82 -21.38 -12.30
N GLY A 81 -2.16 -22.09 -11.39
CA GLY A 81 -0.74 -22.45 -11.50
C GLY A 81 0.24 -21.28 -11.32
N GLN A 82 -0.12 -20.29 -10.49
CA GLN A 82 0.67 -19.10 -10.18
C GLN A 82 1.21 -19.11 -8.75
N GLU A 83 1.53 -20.29 -8.20
CA GLU A 83 1.98 -20.43 -6.81
C GLU A 83 3.27 -19.67 -6.52
N ALA A 84 4.15 -19.56 -7.52
CA ALA A 84 5.40 -18.79 -7.42
C ALA A 84 5.15 -17.28 -7.23
N MET A 85 3.95 -16.79 -7.56
CA MET A 85 3.57 -15.39 -7.40
C MET A 85 3.00 -15.08 -6.01
N ILE A 86 2.72 -16.09 -5.19
CA ILE A 86 2.19 -15.91 -3.84
C ILE A 86 3.30 -15.34 -2.93
N PRO A 87 3.09 -14.15 -2.31
CA PRO A 87 4.05 -13.62 -1.36
C PRO A 87 4.22 -14.53 -0.15
N LYS A 88 5.42 -14.53 0.43
CA LYS A 88 5.74 -15.37 1.61
C LYS A 88 5.11 -14.87 2.92
N SER A 89 4.56 -13.66 2.91
CA SER A 89 3.98 -12.98 4.05
C SER A 89 2.79 -12.14 3.58
N THR A 90 1.82 -11.96 4.47
CA THR A 90 0.69 -11.05 4.28
C THR A 90 1.09 -9.57 4.41
N SER A 91 2.33 -9.31 4.84
CA SER A 91 2.95 -7.99 4.90
C SER A 91 4.00 -7.82 3.80
N ARG A 92 4.03 -6.63 3.20
CA ARG A 92 5.07 -6.23 2.25
C ARG A 92 6.33 -5.68 2.95
N GLY A 93 6.30 -5.59 4.28
CA GLY A 93 7.38 -5.06 5.11
C GLY A 93 7.27 -3.56 5.33
N VAL A 94 8.40 -2.93 5.68
CA VAL A 94 8.48 -1.50 5.95
C VAL A 94 8.32 -0.71 4.65
N GLU A 95 7.33 0.18 4.63
CA GLU A 95 7.08 1.10 3.51
C GLU A 95 7.81 2.42 3.75
N THR A 96 8.40 3.00 2.70
CA THR A 96 9.14 4.28 2.78
C THR A 96 8.52 5.31 1.85
N PHE A 97 8.18 6.48 2.40
CA PHE A 97 7.58 7.61 1.69
C PHE A 97 8.65 8.53 1.08
N PHE A 98 8.24 9.40 0.16
CA PHE A 98 9.14 10.30 -0.56
C PHE A 98 9.87 11.31 0.36
N ASP A 99 9.30 11.61 1.52
CA ASP A 99 9.86 12.49 2.55
C ASP A 99 10.76 11.75 3.56
N GLY A 100 10.99 10.45 3.34
CA GLY A 100 11.81 9.60 4.19
C GLY A 100 11.09 9.00 5.40
N VAL A 101 9.81 9.35 5.63
CA VAL A 101 8.99 8.72 6.66
C VAL A 101 8.84 7.22 6.33
N LYS A 102 8.85 6.39 7.38
CA LYS A 102 8.70 4.94 7.27
C LYS A 102 7.47 4.48 8.02
N PHE A 103 6.69 3.61 7.38
CA PHE A 103 5.60 2.87 8.02
C PHE A 103 6.07 1.44 8.24
N ASP A 104 6.22 1.06 9.51
CA ASP A 104 6.47 -0.32 9.93
C ASP A 104 5.13 -0.93 10.37
N PRO A 105 4.59 -1.94 9.65
CA PRO A 105 3.33 -2.59 10.01
C PRO A 105 3.32 -3.23 11.40
N GLU A 106 4.50 -3.55 11.96
CA GLU A 106 4.62 -4.08 13.33
C GLU A 106 4.55 -2.97 14.39
N GLN A 107 4.70 -1.70 14.00
CA GLN A 107 4.74 -0.53 14.89
C GLN A 107 3.93 0.67 14.31
N PRO A 108 2.63 0.50 14.00
CA PRO A 108 1.82 1.57 13.38
C PRO A 108 1.65 2.81 14.28
N GLU A 109 1.68 2.64 15.60
CA GLU A 109 1.63 3.78 16.54
C GLU A 109 2.87 4.67 16.44
N GLU A 110 4.07 4.08 16.30
CA GLU A 110 5.31 4.84 16.14
C GLU A 110 5.31 5.64 14.83
N TYR A 111 4.71 5.09 13.78
CA TYR A 111 4.46 5.85 12.56
C TYR A 111 3.62 7.09 12.84
N LEU A 112 2.47 6.96 13.52
CA LEU A 112 1.62 8.11 13.86
C LEU A 112 2.33 9.14 14.75
N LYS A 113 3.07 8.70 15.77
CA LYS A 113 3.84 9.58 16.67
C LYS A 113 4.81 10.49 15.90
N ASN A 114 5.49 9.93 14.90
CA ASN A 114 6.52 10.63 14.12
C ASN A 114 5.98 11.62 13.07
N LEU A 115 4.67 11.62 12.78
CA LEU A 115 4.08 12.55 11.82
C LEU A 115 3.86 13.93 12.45
N ALA A 116 4.43 14.96 11.82
CA ALA A 116 4.34 16.35 12.29
C ALA A 116 2.91 16.90 12.26
N ILE A 117 2.10 16.48 11.29
CA ILE A 117 0.72 16.94 11.10
C ILE A 117 -0.21 15.73 11.15
N LYS A 118 -1.08 15.73 12.16
CA LYS A 118 -2.10 14.72 12.44
C LYS A 118 -3.20 15.30 13.34
N LYS A 119 -4.37 14.66 13.35
CA LYS A 119 -5.49 14.99 14.24
C LYS A 119 -5.47 14.18 15.52
N VAL A 120 -4.96 12.96 15.45
CA VAL A 120 -4.84 12.04 16.58
C VAL A 120 -3.72 12.46 17.54
N THR A 121 -3.97 12.31 18.84
CA THR A 121 -2.94 12.36 19.87
C THR A 121 -2.59 10.93 20.23
N VAL A 122 -1.34 10.53 19.97
CA VAL A 122 -0.80 9.18 20.20
C VAL A 122 0.32 9.27 21.22
#